data_AF-A0A7G3G7F1-F1
#
_entry.id   AF-A0A7G3G7F1-F1
#
_cell.length_a   1.000
_cell.length_b   1.000
_cell.length_c   1.000
_cell.angle_alpha   90.00
_cell.angle_beta   90.00
_cell.angle_gamma   90.00
#
_symmetry.space_group_name_H-M   'P 1'
#
loop_
_entity.id
_entity.type
_entity.pdbx_description
1 polymer ?
#
loop_
_entity_poly.entity_id
_entity_poly.type
_entity_poly.pdbx_seq_one_letter_code
_entity_poly.pdbx_strand_id
1 'polypeptide(L)'
;MNIMLAANITPFLHGGADYHIQGTADALINAGCKVETLRLPFTFQPEQPILDLMQWCNKLNLNQPNGYRVDRLISLQFPCYGIEHNCHTAWIMHQHRAVYELYSPQNSNPQLAQLKDAIIEFDQYALSHCTQRFANSKRVAERLYQYNDLKAQPLYHPPPLIKHFIVQKI
;
A
#
# COMPACT_ATOMS: atom_id res chain seq x y z
N MET A 1 13.50 -8.26 15.09
CA MET A 1 13.41 -7.26 14.02
C MET A 1 12.20 -6.36 14.31
N ASN A 2 12.39 -5.05 14.32
CA ASN A 2 11.34 -4.04 14.49
C ASN A 2 10.79 -3.66 13.10
N ILE A 3 9.51 -3.90 12.87
CA ILE A 3 8.85 -3.64 11.59
C ILE A 3 7.73 -2.63 11.78
N MET A 4 7.72 -1.61 10.94
CA MET A 4 6.54 -0.77 10.73
C MET A 4 5.72 -1.33 9.58
N LEU A 5 4.45 -1.62 9.83
CA LEU A 5 3.47 -1.96 8.78
C LEU A 5 2.57 -0.75 8.55
N ALA A 6 2.51 -0.23 7.33
CA ALA A 6 1.73 0.96 6.98
C ALA A 6 0.60 0.62 5.99
N ALA A 7 -0.61 1.04 6.34
CA ALA A 7 -1.80 0.83 5.52
C ALA A 7 -2.86 1.91 5.79
N ASN A 8 -3.94 1.91 5.03
CA ASN A 8 -5.05 2.85 5.23
C ASN A 8 -6.07 2.29 6.21
N ILE A 9 -6.92 3.15 6.77
CA ILE A 9 -8.12 2.77 7.51
C ILE A 9 -9.33 3.53 6.99
N THR A 10 -10.46 2.83 6.90
CA THR A 10 -11.78 3.44 6.77
C THR A 10 -12.54 3.16 8.06
N PRO A 11 -12.71 4.15 8.96
CA PRO A 11 -13.32 3.91 10.25
C PRO A 11 -14.69 3.23 10.14
N PHE A 12 -14.93 2.23 10.99
CA PHE A 12 -16.16 1.43 11.06
C PHE A 12 -16.50 0.58 9.83
N LEU A 13 -15.66 0.57 8.79
CA LEU A 13 -15.81 -0.28 7.62
C LEU A 13 -14.72 -1.35 7.62
N HIS A 14 -15.09 -2.57 7.97
CA HIS A 14 -14.19 -3.72 7.95
C HIS A 14 -14.38 -4.53 6.68
N GLY A 15 -13.29 -4.79 5.95
CA GLY A 15 -13.33 -5.55 4.70
C GLY A 15 -12.12 -6.45 4.49
N GLY A 16 -12.02 -7.00 3.26
CA GLY A 16 -10.91 -7.87 2.86
C GLY A 16 -9.53 -7.24 3.08
N ALA A 17 -9.42 -5.92 2.96
CA ALA A 17 -8.19 -5.19 3.23
C ALA A 17 -7.77 -5.27 4.70
N ASP A 18 -8.68 -5.09 5.65
CA ASP A 18 -8.38 -5.20 7.08
C ASP A 18 -7.90 -6.59 7.47
N TYR A 19 -8.54 -7.64 6.93
CA TYR A 19 -8.09 -9.01 7.17
C TYR A 19 -6.69 -9.28 6.61
N HIS A 20 -6.34 -8.70 5.46
CA HIS A 20 -5.01 -8.82 4.89
C HIS A 20 -3.97 -8.05 5.75
N ILE A 21 -4.31 -6.84 6.22
CA ILE A 21 -3.42 -6.05 7.10
C ILE A 21 -3.17 -6.80 8.41
N GLN A 22 -4.25 -7.26 9.07
CA GLN A 22 -4.14 -8.00 10.33
C GLN A 22 -3.40 -9.33 10.14
N GLY A 23 -3.73 -10.10 9.10
CA GLY A 23 -3.07 -11.37 8.81
C GLY A 23 -1.57 -11.19 8.51
N THR A 24 -1.18 -10.09 7.86
CA THR A 24 0.22 -9.74 7.64
C THR A 24 0.92 -9.42 8.97
N ALA A 25 0.32 -8.60 9.82
CA ALA A 25 0.87 -8.27 11.13
C ALA A 25 1.03 -9.53 11.99
N ASP A 26 0.01 -10.36 12.08
CA ASP A 26 0.03 -11.62 12.84
C ASP A 26 1.11 -12.58 12.32
N ALA A 27 1.25 -12.71 10.99
CA ALA A 27 2.29 -13.56 10.40
C ALA A 27 3.71 -13.09 10.75
N LEU A 28 3.95 -11.77 10.72
CA LEU A 28 5.23 -11.18 11.10
C LEU A 28 5.52 -11.36 12.60
N ILE A 29 4.51 -11.18 13.46
CA ILE A 29 4.61 -11.41 14.91
C ILE A 29 4.92 -12.89 15.19
N ASN A 30 4.21 -13.81 14.55
CA ASN A 30 4.44 -15.26 14.68
C ASN A 30 5.83 -15.68 14.18
N ALA A 31 6.43 -14.92 13.27
CA ALA A 31 7.82 -15.09 12.84
C ALA A 31 8.85 -14.47 13.80
N GLY A 32 8.44 -13.94 14.96
CA GLY A 32 9.32 -13.36 15.98
C GLY A 32 9.67 -11.88 15.77
N CYS A 33 8.94 -11.16 14.93
CA CYS A 33 9.13 -9.72 14.74
C CYS A 33 8.35 -8.91 15.78
N LYS A 34 8.87 -7.73 16.12
CA LYS A 34 8.11 -6.68 16.82
C LYS A 34 7.46 -5.82 15.75
N VAL A 35 6.13 -5.74 15.75
CA VAL A 35 5.36 -5.10 14.68
C VAL A 35 4.49 -4.00 15.25
N GLU A 36 4.62 -2.81 14.70
CA GLU A 36 3.72 -1.69 14.94
C GLU A 36 2.99 -1.37 13.64
N THR A 37 1.69 -1.12 13.72
CA THR A 37 0.86 -0.85 12.52
C THR A 37 0.43 0.62 12.47
N LEU A 38 0.94 1.36 11.50
CA LEU A 38 0.48 2.71 11.17
C LEU A 38 -0.74 2.64 10.24
N ARG A 39 -1.88 3.14 10.72
CA ARG A 39 -3.13 3.20 9.95
C ARG A 39 -3.50 4.65 9.65
N LEU A 40 -3.51 5.01 8.37
CA LEU A 40 -3.83 6.37 7.92
C LEU A 40 -5.29 6.46 7.42
N PRO A 41 -6.13 7.35 7.96
CA PRO A 41 -7.46 7.58 7.42
C PRO A 41 -7.38 7.98 5.95
N PHE A 42 -8.11 7.29 5.08
CA PHE A 42 -8.11 7.55 3.65
C PHE A 42 -9.52 7.80 3.12
N THR A 43 -9.66 8.81 2.27
CA THR A 43 -10.88 9.10 1.51
C THR A 43 -10.59 9.03 0.02
N PHE A 44 -11.60 8.68 -0.78
CA PHE A 44 -11.50 8.65 -2.24
C PHE A 44 -11.94 9.95 -2.90
N GLN A 45 -12.57 10.83 -2.12
CA GLN A 45 -13.03 12.15 -2.54
C GLN A 45 -13.30 13.00 -1.28
N PRO A 46 -13.22 14.34 -1.38
CA PRO A 46 -12.73 15.10 -2.55
C PRO A 46 -11.21 14.92 -2.76
N GLU A 47 -10.67 15.51 -3.84
CA GLU A 47 -9.29 15.32 -4.30
C GLU A 47 -8.25 15.91 -3.35
N GLN A 48 -8.54 17.06 -2.71
CA GLN A 48 -7.57 17.79 -1.88
C GLN A 48 -7.06 16.96 -0.66
N PRO A 49 -7.91 16.30 0.13
CA PRO A 49 -7.45 15.40 1.20
C PRO A 49 -6.51 14.28 0.74
N ILE A 50 -6.65 13.82 -0.51
CA ILE A 50 -5.76 12.80 -1.09
C ILE A 50 -4.37 13.40 -1.29
N LEU A 51 -4.29 14.59 -1.89
CA LEU A 51 -3.04 15.33 -2.08
C LEU A 51 -2.36 15.64 -0.73
N ASP A 52 -3.14 16.09 0.26
CA ASP A 52 -2.62 16.41 1.60
C ASP A 52 -2.01 15.17 2.26
N LEU A 53 -2.67 14.01 2.15
CA LEU A 53 -2.14 12.76 2.71
C LEU A 53 -0.90 12.26 1.96
N MET A 54 -0.84 12.41 0.64
CA MET A 54 0.37 12.12 -0.15
C MET A 54 1.55 12.96 0.35
N GLN A 55 1.35 14.27 0.53
CA GLN A 55 2.39 15.17 1.03
C GLN A 55 2.81 14.83 2.45
N TRP A 56 1.86 14.45 3.31
CA TRP A 56 2.16 14.03 4.68
C TRP A 56 3.02 12.76 4.69
N CYS A 57 2.70 11.76 3.87
CA CYS A 57 3.50 10.53 3.75
C CYS A 57 4.93 10.83 3.30
N ASN A 58 5.11 11.68 2.29
CA ASN A 58 6.44 12.07 1.78
C ASN A 58 7.30 12.82 2.80
N LYS A 59 6.70 13.42 3.83
CA LYS A 59 7.43 14.12 4.91
C LYS A 59 7.75 13.21 6.09
N LEU A 60 7.18 12.01 6.15
CA LEU A 60 7.36 11.10 7.25
C LEU A 60 8.60 10.23 7.02
N ASN A 61 9.55 10.30 7.95
CA ASN A 61 10.72 9.42 7.99
C ASN A 61 10.58 8.43 9.15
N LEU A 62 10.57 7.13 8.83
CA LEU A 62 10.41 6.06 9.82
C LEU A 62 11.69 5.32 10.15
N ASN A 63 12.87 5.74 9.68
CA ASN A 63 14.11 5.01 9.95
C ASN A 63 14.41 4.91 11.46
N GLN A 64 14.30 6.04 12.18
CA GLN A 64 14.66 6.14 13.61
C GLN A 64 13.78 7.15 14.39
N PRO A 65 12.44 7.03 14.39
CA PRO A 65 11.58 7.92 15.15
C PRO A 65 11.96 7.91 16.64
N ASN A 66 12.23 9.09 17.21
CA ASN A 66 12.67 9.26 18.59
C ASN A 66 13.91 8.42 18.97
N GLY A 67 14.80 8.13 18.02
CA GLY A 67 15.99 7.31 18.24
C GLY A 67 15.73 5.80 18.29
N TYR A 68 14.49 5.34 18.11
CA TYR A 68 14.16 3.92 18.03
C TYR A 68 14.32 3.44 16.60
N ARG A 69 15.27 2.54 16.36
CA ARG A 69 15.51 1.97 15.04
C ARG A 69 14.34 1.10 14.58
N VAL A 70 13.83 1.41 13.39
CA VAL A 70 12.97 0.54 12.59
C VAL A 70 13.86 -0.20 11.60
N ASP A 71 13.78 -1.53 11.58
CA ASP A 71 14.60 -2.34 10.69
C ASP A 71 14.02 -2.39 9.28
N ARG A 72 12.69 -2.33 9.16
CA ARG A 72 11.96 -2.43 7.89
C ARG A 72 10.62 -1.69 7.95
N LEU A 73 10.28 -1.03 6.86
CA LEU A 73 8.94 -0.55 6.58
C LEU A 73 8.29 -1.47 5.54
N ILE A 74 7.07 -1.92 5.81
CA ILE A 74 6.21 -2.62 4.85
C ILE A 74 4.98 -1.75 4.60
N SER A 75 4.74 -1.33 3.37
CA SER A 75 3.56 -0.54 3.00
C SER A 75 2.62 -1.35 2.11
N LEU A 76 1.32 -1.33 2.43
CA LEU A 76 0.32 -2.17 1.76
C LEU A 76 -0.56 -1.40 0.77
N GLN A 77 -0.78 -0.11 1.01
CA GLN A 77 -1.76 0.70 0.28
C GLN A 77 -1.18 2.08 -0.07
N PHE A 78 -1.64 2.65 -1.19
CA PHE A 78 -1.45 4.08 -1.50
C PHE A 78 -2.11 4.95 -0.41
N PRO A 79 -1.48 6.04 0.07
CA PRO A 79 -0.17 6.57 -0.32
C PRO A 79 0.99 6.14 0.60
N CYS A 80 0.83 5.13 1.46
CA CYS A 80 1.84 4.75 2.47
C CYS A 80 3.21 4.36 1.90
N TYR A 81 3.32 4.01 0.62
CA TYR A 81 4.61 3.75 -0.01
C TYR A 81 5.46 5.02 -0.23
N GLY A 82 4.92 6.23 -0.04
CA GLY A 82 5.70 7.48 -0.04
C GLY A 82 6.45 7.78 1.26
N ILE A 83 6.25 6.97 2.31
CA ILE A 83 6.96 7.15 3.59
C ILE A 83 8.43 6.79 3.44
N GLU A 84 9.33 7.65 3.93
CA GLU A 84 10.77 7.46 3.79
C GLU A 84 11.30 6.37 4.75
N HIS A 85 11.97 5.36 4.19
CA HIS A 85 12.67 4.33 4.94
C HIS A 85 13.77 3.65 4.10
N ASN A 86 14.96 3.41 4.66
CA ASN A 86 16.11 2.83 3.93
C ASN A 86 15.88 1.36 3.50
N CYS A 87 15.04 0.65 4.25
CA CYS A 87 14.64 -0.73 3.97
C CYS A 87 13.12 -0.80 3.77
N HIS A 88 12.63 -0.34 2.62
CA HIS A 88 11.19 -0.24 2.35
C HIS A 88 10.72 -1.33 1.38
N THR A 89 9.79 -2.15 1.83
CA THR A 89 9.07 -3.13 1.01
C THR A 89 7.65 -2.62 0.73
N ALA A 90 7.31 -2.40 -0.53
CA ALA A 90 5.92 -2.20 -0.93
C ALA A 90 5.27 -3.56 -1.25
N TRP A 91 4.18 -3.91 -0.59
CA TRP A 91 3.33 -5.04 -0.98
C TRP A 91 1.97 -4.52 -1.41
N ILE A 92 1.90 -4.17 -2.68
CA ILE A 92 0.87 -3.33 -3.27
C ILE A 92 -0.44 -4.12 -3.36
N MET A 93 -1.46 -3.68 -2.62
CA MET A 93 -2.79 -4.26 -2.68
C MET A 93 -3.59 -3.76 -3.90
N HIS A 94 -3.52 -2.46 -4.16
CA HIS A 94 -4.06 -1.82 -5.34
C HIS A 94 -3.46 -0.42 -5.48
N GLN A 95 -3.34 0.06 -6.71
CA GLN A 95 -3.12 1.48 -7.00
C GLN A 95 -4.44 2.26 -6.85
N HIS A 96 -4.39 3.58 -6.88
CA HIS A 96 -5.60 4.41 -6.83
C HIS A 96 -6.39 4.30 -8.16
N ARG A 97 -7.29 3.31 -8.23
CA ARG A 97 -7.97 2.91 -9.48
C ARG A 97 -8.69 4.05 -10.21
N ALA A 98 -9.15 5.08 -9.49
CA ALA A 98 -9.90 6.20 -10.06
C ALA A 98 -9.12 6.96 -11.13
N VAL A 99 -7.80 7.08 -10.98
CA VAL A 99 -6.95 7.82 -11.94
C VAL A 99 -6.26 6.94 -12.98
N TYR A 100 -6.31 5.62 -12.79
CA TYR A 100 -5.74 4.64 -13.71
C TYR A 100 -6.83 3.96 -14.54
N GLU A 101 -7.53 2.98 -13.96
CA GLU A 101 -8.48 2.13 -14.68
C GLU A 101 -9.82 2.81 -14.97
N LEU A 102 -10.29 3.67 -14.06
CA LEU A 102 -11.62 4.28 -14.15
C LEU A 102 -11.56 5.69 -14.75
N TYR A 103 -10.37 6.18 -15.10
CA TYR A 103 -10.19 7.52 -15.62
C TYR A 103 -10.69 7.61 -17.07
N SER A 104 -11.56 8.58 -17.34
CA SER A 104 -12.01 8.92 -18.69
C SER A 104 -11.83 10.42 -18.89
N PRO A 105 -11.02 10.86 -19.89
CA PRO A 105 -10.83 12.27 -20.18
C PRO A 105 -12.14 13.01 -20.50
N GLN A 106 -13.13 12.31 -21.05
CA GLN A 106 -14.43 12.90 -21.41
C GLN A 106 -15.30 13.22 -20.18
N ASN A 107 -15.09 12.52 -19.07
CA ASN A 107 -15.87 12.64 -17.85
C ASN A 107 -15.08 13.25 -16.68
N SER A 108 -13.84 13.68 -16.92
CA SER A 108 -12.96 14.25 -15.89
C SER A 108 -13.13 15.76 -15.78
N ASN A 109 -13.15 16.28 -14.55
CA ASN A 109 -12.97 17.71 -14.28
C ASN A 109 -11.46 18.07 -14.20
N PRO A 110 -11.08 19.36 -14.23
CA PRO A 110 -9.68 19.77 -14.12
C PRO A 110 -8.98 19.32 -12.83
N GLN A 111 -9.69 19.23 -11.70
CA GLN A 111 -9.10 18.79 -10.43
C GLN A 111 -8.73 17.31 -10.46
N LEU A 112 -9.57 16.47 -11.06
CA LEU A 112 -9.30 15.05 -11.25
C LEU A 112 -8.14 14.82 -12.22
N ALA A 113 -8.03 15.63 -13.27
CA ALA A 113 -6.88 15.59 -14.17
C ALA A 113 -5.57 15.94 -13.44
N GLN A 114 -5.57 17.00 -12.61
CA GLN A 114 -4.43 17.36 -11.78
C GLN A 114 -4.08 16.29 -10.75
N LEU A 115 -5.09 15.73 -10.06
CA LEU A 115 -4.90 14.65 -9.11
C LEU A 115 -4.29 13.41 -9.78
N LYS A 116 -4.77 13.06 -10.99
CA LYS A 116 -4.20 11.96 -11.76
C LYS A 116 -2.71 12.15 -11.98
N ASP A 117 -2.30 13.31 -12.48
CA ASP A 117 -0.89 13.55 -12.81
C ASP A 117 -0.03 13.54 -11.54
N ALA A 118 -0.53 14.13 -10.43
CA ALA A 118 0.13 14.08 -9.13
C ALA A 118 0.28 12.64 -8.59
N ILE A 119 -0.74 11.79 -8.73
CA ILE A 119 -0.69 10.39 -8.29
C ILE A 119 0.29 9.58 -9.14
N ILE A 120 0.31 9.79 -10.46
CA ILE A 120 1.25 9.07 -11.35
C ILE A 120 2.69 9.42 -10.97
N GLU A 121 3.00 10.70 -10.78
CA GLU A 121 4.33 11.15 -10.35
C GLU A 121 4.70 10.60 -8.98
N PHE A 122 3.76 10.67 -8.02
CA PHE A 122 3.95 10.14 -6.67
C PHE A 122 4.24 8.64 -6.68
N ASP A 123 3.41 7.84 -7.37
CA ASP A 123 3.57 6.40 -7.47
C ASP A 123 4.91 6.05 -8.11
N GLN A 124 5.28 6.74 -9.20
CA GLN A 124 6.55 6.52 -9.89
C GLN A 124 7.74 6.75 -8.95
N TYR A 125 7.74 7.89 -8.25
CA TYR A 125 8.80 8.24 -7.33
C TYR A 125 8.85 7.26 -6.15
N ALA A 126 7.77 7.13 -5.40
CA ALA A 126 7.73 6.36 -4.17
C ALA A 126 8.03 4.87 -4.38
N LEU A 127 7.41 4.25 -5.39
CA LEU A 127 7.58 2.82 -5.64
C LEU A 127 8.95 2.49 -6.26
N SER A 128 9.56 3.38 -7.03
CA SER A 128 10.91 3.17 -7.56
C SER A 128 11.98 3.17 -6.47
N HIS A 129 11.77 3.95 -5.39
CA HIS A 129 12.67 4.04 -4.24
C HIS A 129 12.48 2.89 -3.23
N CYS A 130 11.39 2.12 -3.32
CA CYS A 130 11.21 0.92 -2.51
C CYS A 130 12.28 -0.14 -2.88
N THR A 131 12.95 -0.69 -1.85
CA THR A 131 13.94 -1.75 -2.00
C THR A 131 13.35 -3.02 -2.61
N GLN A 132 12.08 -3.32 -2.31
CA GLN A 132 11.35 -4.46 -2.85
C GLN A 132 9.92 -4.08 -3.16
N ARG A 133 9.37 -4.68 -4.23
CA ARG A 133 7.97 -4.53 -4.64
C ARG A 133 7.33 -5.90 -4.84
N PHE A 134 6.26 -6.13 -4.09
CA PHE A 134 5.34 -7.23 -4.27
C PHE A 134 3.98 -6.67 -4.69
N ALA A 135 3.19 -7.48 -5.37
CA ALA A 135 1.80 -7.19 -5.67
C ALA A 135 0.91 -8.32 -5.13
N ASN A 136 -0.24 -8.00 -4.56
CA ASN A 136 -1.14 -9.02 -3.99
C ASN A 136 -1.74 -9.98 -5.03
N SER A 137 -1.51 -9.74 -6.32
CA SER A 137 -1.98 -10.56 -7.41
C SER A 137 -1.17 -10.30 -8.68
N LYS A 138 -1.26 -11.23 -9.64
CA LYS A 138 -0.67 -11.04 -10.98
C LYS A 138 -1.26 -9.81 -11.68
N ARG A 139 -2.57 -9.58 -11.56
CA ARG A 139 -3.26 -8.43 -12.18
C ARG A 139 -2.73 -7.09 -11.66
N VAL A 140 -2.45 -6.98 -10.36
CA VAL A 140 -1.89 -5.76 -9.78
C VAL A 140 -0.43 -5.56 -10.23
N ALA A 141 0.35 -6.64 -10.36
CA ALA A 141 1.71 -6.55 -10.92
C ALA A 141 1.70 -6.09 -12.39
N GLU A 142 0.82 -6.68 -13.22
CA GLU A 142 0.64 -6.30 -14.63
C GLU A 142 0.23 -4.84 -14.76
N ARG A 143 -0.69 -4.38 -13.90
CA ARG A 143 -1.15 -3.00 -13.87
C ARG A 143 -0.05 -2.01 -13.51
N LEU A 144 0.73 -2.31 -12.48
CA LEU A 144 1.84 -1.48 -12.07
C LEU A 144 2.86 -1.35 -13.22
N TYR A 145 3.14 -2.46 -13.92
CA TYR A 145 4.01 -2.43 -15.07
C TYR A 145 3.43 -1.58 -16.22
N GLN A 146 2.14 -1.75 -16.51
CA GLN A 146 1.45 -1.01 -17.58
C GLN A 146 1.47 0.50 -17.37
N TYR A 147 1.24 0.98 -16.13
CA TYR A 147 1.07 2.41 -15.87
C TYR A 147 2.32 3.12 -15.35
N ASN A 148 3.27 2.39 -14.75
CA ASN A 148 4.45 2.98 -14.10
C ASN A 148 5.78 2.37 -14.61
N ASP A 149 5.74 1.38 -15.50
CA ASP A 149 6.92 0.61 -15.95
C ASP A 149 7.72 -0.01 -14.78
N LEU A 150 7.04 -0.25 -13.65
CA LEU A 150 7.64 -0.83 -12.45
C LEU A 150 7.24 -2.30 -12.30
N LYS A 151 8.25 -3.16 -12.09
CA LYS A 151 8.04 -4.58 -11.82
C LYS A 151 7.80 -4.82 -10.34
N ALA A 152 6.80 -5.65 -10.04
CA ALA A 152 6.53 -6.20 -8.71
C ALA A 152 6.34 -7.72 -8.81
N GLN A 153 6.84 -8.46 -7.83
CA GLN A 153 6.63 -9.90 -7.76
C GLN A 153 5.21 -10.20 -7.26
N PRO A 154 4.40 -11.00 -7.97
CA PRO A 154 3.12 -11.46 -7.44
C PRO A 154 3.33 -12.30 -6.17
N LEU A 155 2.71 -11.88 -5.08
CA LEU A 155 2.67 -12.57 -3.79
C LEU A 155 1.24 -12.50 -3.27
N TYR A 156 0.51 -13.61 -3.41
CA TYR A 156 -0.87 -13.71 -2.96
C TYR A 156 -0.91 -13.83 -1.43
N HIS A 157 -1.86 -13.13 -0.81
CA HIS A 157 -2.12 -13.32 0.61
C HIS A 157 -3.09 -14.49 0.81
N PRO A 158 -2.93 -15.28 1.88
CA PRO A 158 -3.85 -16.36 2.17
C PRO A 158 -5.25 -15.78 2.46
N PRO A 159 -6.34 -16.45 2.01
CA PRO A 159 -7.68 -16.07 2.39
C PRO A 159 -7.85 -16.21 3.91
N PRO A 160 -8.57 -15.29 4.58
CA PRO A 160 -8.65 -15.26 6.04
C PRO A 160 -9.24 -16.55 6.65
N LEU A 161 -10.13 -17.21 5.90
CA LEU A 161 -10.79 -18.43 6.33
C LEU A 161 -10.09 -19.71 5.83
N ILE A 162 -8.83 -19.64 5.36
CA ILE A 162 -8.13 -20.81 4.80
C ILE A 162 -8.15 -22.02 5.74
N LYS A 163 -8.10 -21.80 7.06
CA LYS A 163 -8.17 -22.87 8.07
C LYS A 163 -9.50 -23.62 8.12
N HIS A 164 -10.59 -23.03 7.60
CA HIS A 164 -11.91 -23.66 7.50
C HIS A 164 -12.06 -24.50 6.23
N PHE A 165 -11.19 -24.31 5.24
CA PHE A 165 -11.16 -25.13 4.03
C PHE A 165 -10.23 -26.32 4.25
N ILE A 166 -10.79 -27.46 4.64
CA ILE A 166 -10.08 -28.74 4.53
C ILE A 166 -10.09 -29.10 3.04
N VAL A 167 -8.98 -28.87 2.35
CA VAL A 167 -8.80 -29.43 1.01
C VAL A 167 -8.66 -30.93 1.19
N GLN A 168 -9.74 -31.69 1.01
CA GLN A 168 -9.60 -33.12 0.73
C GLN A 168 -8.76 -33.22 -0.52
N LYS A 169 -7.54 -33.76 -0.39
CA LYS A 169 -6.71 -34.10 -1.55
C LYS A 169 -7.55 -35.03 -2.44
N ILE A 170 -7.91 -34.55 -3.62
CA ILE A 170 -8.42 -35.38 -4.73
C ILE A 170 -7.23 -36.13 -5.31
#